data_AF-A0A7J8FJV5-F1
#
_entry.id   AF-A0A7J8FJV5-F1
#
_cell.length_a   1.000
_cell.length_b   1.000
_cell.length_c   1.000
_cell.angle_alpha   90.00
_cell.angle_beta   90.00
_cell.angle_gamma   90.00
#
_symmetry.space_group_name_H-M   'P 1'
#
loop_
_entity.id
_entity.type
_entity.pdbx_description
1 polymer ?
#
loop_
_entity_poly.entity_id
_entity_poly.type
_entity_poly.pdbx_seq_one_letter_code
_entity_poly.pdbx_strand_id
1 'polypeptide(L)'
;MARGERRRRGVLADGARTAEGASRSGTARRDSRVGKTRGTVAGAVLAIVVLPLALSLSGSWLLAWHRARQAVTLHSAPPALPRDSSSPAVAPDLFWGTYRPHVYFGMKTRSAQPLLTGLMWAQQGPAPGTPKLRHTCEQGDGVGPYGWEFHDGLSFGRQHIQDGALRLTTEFVKRPGGQHGGDWSWRVIVEPQASGTSALPLVSLFFYVVTDGKEVLVPEVGAKGQLKFISGHTSELGDFRFTLLAPTSPGDTAPKYCSYNVFWSSNPGLPLLTEMVKSRLNSWFQHRPPGASSERYLGLPGSLKWENGGPSGQGQGQGQFLIQQWAEQLEAEEQQVHSLEAVKEQPEATV
;
A
#
# COMPACT_ATOMS: atom_id res chain seq x y z
N MET A 1 39.38 -23.67 -11.53
CA MET A 1 40.71 -23.89 -12.11
C MET A 1 41.49 -22.59 -12.07
N ALA A 2 42.74 -22.66 -11.62
CA ALA A 2 43.60 -21.53 -11.27
C ALA A 2 44.55 -21.11 -12.41
N ARG A 3 44.98 -19.83 -12.39
CA ARG A 3 46.28 -19.26 -12.83
C ARG A 3 46.14 -17.72 -12.68
N GLY A 4 46.90 -16.98 -11.87
CA GLY A 4 48.38 -16.88 -11.77
C GLY A 4 48.88 -16.00 -12.93
N GLU A 5 49.65 -14.91 -12.80
CA GLU A 5 50.61 -14.49 -11.77
C GLU A 5 51.12 -13.05 -12.03
N ARG A 6 51.83 -12.48 -11.04
CA ARG A 6 52.52 -11.17 -10.99
C ARG A 6 53.96 -11.22 -11.56
N ARG A 7 54.56 -10.01 -11.68
CA ARG A 7 56.01 -9.58 -11.56
C ARG A 7 56.67 -9.18 -12.90
N ARG A 8 57.65 -8.25 -13.02
CA ARG A 8 58.48 -7.36 -12.14
C ARG A 8 59.35 -6.44 -13.04
N ARG A 9 59.89 -5.35 -12.46
CA ARG A 9 61.18 -4.62 -12.74
C ARG A 9 61.34 -3.97 -14.14
N GLY A 10 61.90 -2.78 -14.36
CA GLY A 10 62.86 -1.96 -13.60
C GLY A 10 64.27 -2.10 -14.19
N VAL A 11 64.72 -1.15 -15.03
CA VAL A 11 66.13 -0.98 -15.46
C VAL A 11 66.42 0.50 -15.79
N LEU A 12 67.52 0.99 -15.20
CA LEU A 12 68.30 2.20 -15.51
C LEU A 12 69.38 1.86 -16.55
N ALA A 13 69.74 2.82 -17.42
CA ALA A 13 71.08 3.00 -18.02
C ALA A 13 71.11 4.43 -18.58
N ASP A 14 71.83 5.39 -18.01
CA ASP A 14 73.30 5.57 -17.93
C ASP A 14 73.95 5.90 -19.29
N GLY A 15 74.75 6.95 -19.29
CA GLY A 15 75.28 7.60 -20.49
C GLY A 15 76.12 8.83 -20.15
N ALA A 16 77.24 8.59 -19.48
CA ALA A 16 78.29 9.55 -19.14
C ALA A 16 79.05 10.10 -20.37
N ARG A 17 79.67 11.30 -20.19
CA ARG A 17 81.04 11.75 -20.59
C ARG A 17 81.05 13.28 -20.73
N THR A 18 81.71 14.06 -19.85
CA THR A 18 83.16 14.48 -19.86
C THR A 18 83.54 15.20 -21.17
N ALA A 19 84.23 16.35 -21.22
CA ALA A 19 85.08 17.06 -20.27
C ALA A 19 85.34 18.52 -20.75
N GLU A 20 85.84 19.32 -19.82
CA GLU A 20 86.90 20.35 -19.94
C GLU A 20 86.82 21.53 -20.92
N GLY A 21 87.27 22.69 -20.41
CA GLY A 21 87.70 23.83 -21.22
C GLY A 21 87.69 25.16 -20.48
N ALA A 22 88.80 25.47 -19.81
CA ALA A 22 89.01 26.67 -19.00
C ALA A 22 89.10 27.98 -19.79
N SER A 23 88.81 29.10 -19.11
CA SER A 23 89.73 30.24 -18.86
C SER A 23 89.06 31.63 -18.92
N ARG A 24 89.55 32.49 -18.02
CA ARG A 24 89.12 33.86 -17.73
C ARG A 24 89.70 34.88 -18.72
N SER A 25 88.89 35.87 -19.11
CA SER A 25 89.21 37.31 -19.26
C SER A 25 88.00 37.93 -19.99
N GLY A 26 87.51 39.16 -19.83
CA GLY A 26 87.84 40.34 -19.04
C GLY A 26 86.84 41.44 -19.46
N THR A 27 86.65 42.44 -18.59
CA THR A 27 86.13 43.80 -18.84
C THR A 27 84.67 44.02 -19.31
N ALA A 28 83.87 44.47 -18.33
CA ALA A 28 82.96 45.63 -18.34
C ALA A 28 82.25 46.06 -19.64
N ARG A 29 80.91 45.99 -19.65
CA ARG A 29 80.10 47.15 -20.06
C ARG A 29 78.72 47.12 -19.41
N ARG A 30 78.39 48.26 -18.83
CA ARG A 30 77.13 48.66 -18.22
C ARG A 30 76.02 48.61 -19.27
N ASP A 31 74.93 47.88 -19.01
CA ASP A 31 73.64 48.29 -19.54
C ASP A 31 72.43 47.84 -18.70
N SER A 32 71.66 48.87 -18.34
CA SER A 32 70.22 48.94 -18.07
C SER A 32 69.45 47.77 -17.41
N ARG A 33 68.91 48.10 -16.21
CA ARG A 33 67.71 47.51 -15.61
C ARG A 33 66.52 47.56 -16.59
N VAL A 34 65.81 46.45 -16.80
CA VAL A 34 64.34 46.45 -16.98
C VAL A 34 63.70 45.18 -16.41
N GLY A 35 63.06 45.33 -15.25
CA GLY A 35 61.72 44.79 -14.96
C GLY A 35 61.47 43.28 -15.00
N LYS A 36 61.81 42.56 -13.93
CA LYS A 36 61.13 41.30 -13.56
C LYS A 36 60.68 41.33 -12.10
N THR A 37 59.82 42.29 -11.77
CA THR A 37 59.14 42.42 -10.46
C THR A 37 57.66 42.79 -10.60
N ARG A 38 57.03 42.51 -11.76
CA ARG A 38 55.60 42.78 -11.99
C ARG A 38 54.66 41.57 -11.79
N GLY A 39 55.20 40.35 -11.71
CA GLY A 39 54.40 39.13 -11.53
C GLY A 39 53.96 38.85 -10.09
N THR A 40 54.74 39.26 -9.10
CA THR A 40 54.46 38.97 -7.67
C THR A 40 53.46 39.93 -7.04
N VAL A 41 53.50 41.22 -7.40
CA VAL A 41 52.58 42.23 -6.86
C VAL A 41 51.18 42.10 -7.46
N ALA A 42 51.07 41.86 -8.78
CA ALA A 42 49.77 41.62 -9.42
C ALA A 42 49.10 40.33 -8.92
N GLY A 43 49.87 39.26 -8.70
CA GLY A 43 49.38 38.03 -8.09
C GLY A 43 48.94 38.22 -6.63
N ALA A 44 49.66 39.03 -5.85
CA ALA A 44 49.29 39.35 -4.48
C ALA A 44 47.99 40.16 -4.39
N VAL A 45 47.78 41.15 -5.28
CA VAL A 45 46.55 41.95 -5.34
C VAL A 45 45.35 41.11 -5.79
N LEU A 46 45.52 40.21 -6.77
CA LEU A 46 44.47 39.28 -7.19
C LEU A 46 44.11 38.31 -6.06
N ALA A 47 45.10 37.81 -5.32
CA ALA A 47 44.86 36.95 -4.16
C ALA A 47 44.07 37.67 -3.05
N ILE A 48 44.35 38.96 -2.80
CA ILE A 48 43.63 39.78 -1.81
C ILE A 48 42.15 39.94 -2.14
N VAL A 49 41.74 39.88 -3.41
CA VAL A 49 40.32 39.99 -3.83
C VAL A 49 39.65 38.62 -3.97
N VAL A 50 40.34 37.63 -4.51
CA VAL A 50 39.77 36.30 -4.77
C VAL A 50 39.58 35.49 -3.48
N LEU A 51 40.50 35.57 -2.52
CA LEU A 51 40.36 34.89 -1.23
C LEU A 51 39.10 35.29 -0.44
N PRO A 52 38.80 36.57 -0.20
CA PRO A 52 37.58 36.95 0.54
C PRO A 52 36.30 36.63 -0.25
N LEU A 53 36.33 36.71 -1.58
CA LEU A 53 35.20 36.31 -2.41
C LEU A 53 34.95 34.79 -2.32
N ALA A 54 36.01 33.98 -2.40
CA ALA A 54 35.91 32.53 -2.23
C ALA A 54 35.46 32.13 -0.82
N LEU A 55 35.94 32.80 0.22
CA LEU A 55 35.54 32.57 1.60
C LEU A 55 34.07 32.99 1.85
N SER A 56 33.61 34.11 1.30
CA SER A 56 32.22 34.55 1.43
C SER A 56 31.24 33.63 0.68
N LEU A 57 31.59 33.21 -0.54
CA LEU A 57 30.82 32.22 -1.29
C LEU A 57 30.80 30.87 -0.58
N SER A 58 31.94 30.42 -0.04
CA SER A 58 32.03 29.18 0.75
C SER A 58 31.20 29.26 2.04
N GLY A 59 31.27 30.39 2.77
CA GLY A 59 30.46 30.62 3.96
C GLY A 59 28.96 30.66 3.66
N SER A 60 28.56 31.34 2.57
CA SER A 60 27.18 31.36 2.09
C SER A 60 26.69 29.97 1.72
N TRP A 61 27.53 29.19 1.03
CA TRP A 61 27.22 27.80 0.67
C TRP A 61 27.10 26.90 1.90
N LEU A 62 27.98 27.01 2.89
CA LEU A 62 27.90 26.26 4.15
C LEU A 62 26.64 26.60 4.94
N LEU A 63 26.26 27.88 5.01
CA LEU A 63 25.02 28.30 5.65
C LEU A 63 23.79 27.79 4.90
N ALA A 64 23.79 27.84 3.56
CA ALA A 64 22.74 27.28 2.73
C ALA A 64 22.62 25.76 2.91
N TRP A 65 23.76 25.05 2.93
CA TRP A 65 23.82 23.61 3.21
C TRP A 65 23.28 23.28 4.60
N HIS A 66 23.68 24.05 5.62
CA HIS A 66 23.21 23.85 6.99
C HIS A 66 21.69 24.06 7.10
N ARG A 67 21.15 25.12 6.47
CA ARG A 67 19.71 25.38 6.42
C ARG A 67 18.96 24.28 5.67
N ALA A 68 19.47 23.85 4.53
CA ALA A 68 18.89 22.76 3.74
C ALA A 68 18.88 21.45 4.55
N ARG A 69 19.99 21.13 5.23
CA ARG A 69 20.07 19.96 6.11
C ARG A 69 19.04 20.05 7.24
N GLN A 70 18.97 21.16 7.96
CA GLN A 70 18.00 21.35 9.03
C GLN A 70 16.54 21.25 8.54
N ALA A 71 16.26 21.70 7.32
CA ALA A 71 14.92 21.63 6.74
C ALA A 71 14.44 20.20 6.42
N VAL A 72 15.36 19.24 6.21
CA VAL A 72 15.01 17.85 5.83
C VAL A 72 15.33 16.81 6.91
N THR A 73 16.05 17.19 7.97
CA THR A 73 16.34 16.29 9.09
C THR A 73 15.26 16.37 10.16
N LEU A 74 14.81 15.22 10.66
CA LEU A 74 13.96 15.16 11.85
C LEU A 74 14.60 15.90 13.04
N HIS A 75 13.75 16.49 13.88
CA HIS A 75 14.19 17.24 15.05
C HIS A 75 14.97 16.36 16.03
N SER A 76 16.02 16.89 16.65
CA SER A 76 16.92 16.15 17.57
C SER A 76 16.38 15.97 18.99
N ALA A 77 15.16 16.44 19.26
CA ALA A 77 14.55 16.31 20.58
C ALA A 77 14.18 14.84 20.84
N PRO A 78 14.17 14.39 22.10
CA PRO A 78 13.67 13.07 22.43
C PRO A 78 12.26 12.85 21.87
N PRO A 79 11.95 11.66 21.30
CA PRO A 79 10.61 11.36 20.83
C PRO A 79 9.57 11.49 21.95
N ALA A 80 8.42 12.12 21.65
CA ALA A 80 7.31 12.20 22.59
C ALA A 80 6.58 10.86 22.79
N LEU A 81 6.74 9.94 21.83
CA LEU A 81 6.17 8.60 21.87
C LEU A 81 7.24 7.58 22.29
N PRO A 82 6.86 6.52 23.02
CA PRO A 82 7.79 5.44 23.32
C PRO A 82 8.22 4.73 22.03
N ARG A 83 9.35 4.01 22.12
CA ARG A 83 9.79 3.11 21.04
C ARG A 83 8.70 2.07 20.79
N ASP A 84 8.50 1.74 19.52
CA ASP A 84 7.53 0.73 19.08
C ASP A 84 6.11 0.95 19.64
N SER A 85 5.73 2.22 19.82
CA SER A 85 4.43 2.66 20.38
C SER A 85 3.20 2.13 19.64
N SER A 86 3.36 1.64 18.41
CA SER A 86 2.31 1.02 17.61
C SER A 86 2.41 -0.49 17.47
N SER A 87 3.39 -1.13 18.09
CA SER A 87 3.47 -2.59 18.11
C SER A 87 2.29 -3.19 18.87
N PRO A 88 1.84 -4.39 18.49
CA PRO A 88 0.77 -5.09 19.22
C PRO A 88 1.16 -5.43 20.66
N ALA A 89 2.45 -5.48 20.99
CA ALA A 89 2.94 -5.70 22.35
C ALA A 89 2.75 -4.46 23.25
N VAL A 90 2.85 -3.25 22.70
CA VAL A 90 2.75 -1.99 23.47
C VAL A 90 1.34 -1.42 23.44
N ALA A 91 0.64 -1.48 22.29
CA ALA A 91 -0.68 -0.92 22.11
C ALA A 91 -1.63 -1.91 21.39
N PRO A 92 -1.93 -3.07 21.99
CA PRO A 92 -2.71 -4.14 21.35
C PRO A 92 -4.09 -3.67 20.89
N ASP A 93 -4.80 -2.89 21.73
CA ASP A 93 -6.17 -2.46 21.47
C ASP A 93 -6.28 -1.48 20.29
N LEU A 94 -5.17 -0.79 19.96
CA LEU A 94 -5.11 0.17 18.86
C LEU A 94 -4.37 -0.39 17.64
N PHE A 95 -3.96 -1.66 17.66
CA PHE A 95 -3.19 -2.21 16.55
C PHE A 95 -4.03 -2.29 15.27
N TRP A 96 -5.26 -2.76 15.37
CA TRP A 96 -6.26 -2.77 14.30
C TRP A 96 -7.23 -1.60 14.42
N GLY A 97 -7.63 -1.01 13.29
CA GLY A 97 -8.70 -0.03 13.27
C GLY A 97 -9.12 0.42 11.87
N THR A 98 -10.15 1.24 11.82
CA THR A 98 -10.71 1.89 10.62
C THR A 98 -9.82 3.05 10.13
N TYR A 99 -8.50 2.84 10.09
CA TYR A 99 -7.48 3.86 9.80
C TYR A 99 -7.32 4.15 8.29
N ARG A 100 -8.41 4.04 7.52
CA ARG A 100 -8.47 4.27 6.06
C ARG A 100 -9.62 5.22 5.73
N PRO A 101 -9.58 6.49 6.20
CA PRO A 101 -10.74 7.38 6.21
C PRO A 101 -11.27 7.77 4.82
N HIS A 102 -10.49 7.58 3.75
CA HIS A 102 -10.91 7.86 2.38
C HIS A 102 -11.59 6.68 1.67
N VAL A 103 -11.69 5.52 2.33
CA VAL A 103 -12.47 4.36 1.85
C VAL A 103 -13.75 4.30 2.67
N TYR A 104 -14.88 3.98 2.03
CA TYR A 104 -16.18 3.94 2.71
C TYR A 104 -16.19 3.01 3.92
N PHE A 105 -15.59 1.83 3.80
CA PHE A 105 -15.40 0.91 4.91
C PHE A 105 -14.17 0.01 4.70
N GLY A 106 -13.30 -0.07 5.70
CA GLY A 106 -12.11 -0.90 5.66
C GLY A 106 -11.24 -0.73 6.90
N MET A 107 -10.36 -1.69 7.15
CA MET A 107 -9.44 -1.68 8.30
C MET A 107 -7.98 -1.86 7.85
N LYS A 108 -7.05 -1.46 8.71
CA LYS A 108 -5.63 -1.78 8.57
C LYS A 108 -4.94 -1.85 9.93
N THR A 109 -3.75 -2.45 9.96
CA THR A 109 -2.86 -2.38 11.12
C THR A 109 -2.10 -1.04 11.20
N ARG A 110 -1.73 -0.60 12.41
CA ARG A 110 -0.82 0.55 12.63
C ARG A 110 0.64 0.16 12.40
N SER A 111 0.94 -0.24 11.17
CA SER A 111 2.26 -0.71 10.76
C SER A 111 2.79 0.04 9.55
N ALA A 112 4.11 0.01 9.38
CA ALA A 112 4.80 0.43 8.17
C ALA A 112 4.58 -0.55 7.00
N GLN A 113 4.30 -1.82 7.28
CA GLN A 113 3.95 -2.87 6.31
C GLN A 113 2.59 -3.47 6.69
N PRO A 114 1.49 -2.71 6.49
CA PRO A 114 0.21 -3.08 7.05
C PRO A 114 -0.46 -4.21 6.27
N LEU A 115 -1.24 -5.02 6.98
CA LEU A 115 -2.31 -5.81 6.36
C LEU A 115 -3.55 -4.92 6.22
N LEU A 116 -4.15 -4.88 5.04
CA LEU A 116 -5.31 -4.02 4.77
C LEU A 116 -6.50 -4.85 4.31
N THR A 117 -7.69 -4.43 4.72
CA THR A 117 -8.95 -4.97 4.24
C THR A 117 -9.89 -3.85 3.81
N GLY A 118 -10.83 -4.14 2.91
CA GLY A 118 -11.83 -3.15 2.52
C GLY A 118 -13.05 -3.75 1.83
N LEU A 119 -14.08 -2.93 1.75
CA LEU A 119 -15.36 -3.20 1.11
C LEU A 119 -15.47 -2.39 -0.19
N MET A 120 -16.03 -3.00 -1.23
CA MET A 120 -16.60 -2.29 -2.37
C MET A 120 -18.03 -2.80 -2.61
N TRP A 121 -18.85 -2.04 -3.33
CA TRP A 121 -20.15 -2.51 -3.78
C TRP A 121 -20.53 -1.94 -5.14
N ALA A 122 -21.43 -2.63 -5.83
CA ALA A 122 -21.99 -2.18 -7.09
C ALA A 122 -23.44 -2.69 -7.21
N GLN A 123 -24.37 -1.78 -7.47
CA GLN A 123 -25.71 -2.16 -7.91
C GLN A 123 -25.64 -2.65 -9.36
N GLN A 124 -26.10 -3.87 -9.61
CA GLN A 124 -26.24 -4.44 -10.94
C GLN A 124 -27.55 -3.94 -11.56
N GLY A 125 -27.58 -3.80 -12.88
CA GLY A 125 -28.76 -3.34 -13.57
C GLY A 125 -28.81 -3.77 -15.03
N PRO A 126 -29.99 -3.69 -15.66
CA PRO A 126 -30.18 -4.08 -17.06
C PRO A 126 -29.56 -3.09 -18.05
N ALA A 127 -29.21 -1.88 -17.60
CA ALA A 127 -28.66 -0.84 -18.45
C ALA A 127 -27.26 -1.23 -18.97
N PRO A 128 -26.98 -1.06 -20.27
CA PRO A 128 -25.68 -1.40 -20.84
C PRO A 128 -24.59 -0.50 -20.26
N GLY A 129 -23.59 -1.10 -19.61
CA GLY A 129 -22.42 -0.42 -19.08
C GLY A 129 -21.78 -1.13 -17.89
N THR A 130 -20.61 -0.68 -17.47
CA THR A 130 -19.99 -1.12 -16.21
C THR A 130 -20.77 -0.49 -15.04
N PRO A 131 -21.21 -1.28 -14.05
CA PRO A 131 -21.94 -0.75 -12.91
C PRO A 131 -21.05 0.23 -12.12
N LYS A 132 -21.69 1.18 -11.43
CA LYS A 132 -20.97 2.14 -10.57
C LYS A 132 -20.37 1.41 -9.37
N LEU A 133 -19.08 1.10 -9.44
CA LEU A 133 -18.34 0.50 -8.34
C LEU A 133 -17.98 1.58 -7.31
N ARG A 134 -18.46 1.42 -6.08
CA ARG A 134 -18.16 2.29 -4.93
C ARG A 134 -17.00 1.72 -4.13
N HIS A 135 -16.03 2.57 -3.77
CA HIS A 135 -14.88 2.17 -2.95
C HIS A 135 -14.34 3.34 -2.12
N THR A 136 -13.89 4.41 -2.79
CA THR A 136 -13.40 5.64 -2.14
C THR A 136 -14.51 6.67 -1.99
N CYS A 137 -14.39 7.51 -0.96
CA CYS A 137 -15.34 8.55 -0.61
C CYS A 137 -15.21 9.76 -1.57
N GLU A 138 -15.64 9.59 -2.81
CA GLU A 138 -15.62 10.64 -3.84
C GLU A 138 -16.87 11.52 -3.74
N GLN A 139 -16.69 12.82 -3.50
CA GLN A 139 -17.82 13.75 -3.28
C GLN A 139 -18.83 13.80 -4.45
N GLY A 140 -18.38 13.52 -5.67
CA GLY A 140 -19.20 13.57 -6.89
C GLY A 140 -19.77 12.23 -7.34
N ASP A 141 -19.66 11.17 -6.55
CA ASP A 141 -20.09 9.83 -6.97
C ASP A 141 -21.61 9.58 -6.80
N GLY A 142 -22.30 10.45 -6.05
CA GLY A 142 -23.74 10.39 -5.81
C GLY A 142 -24.15 9.52 -4.61
N VAL A 143 -23.20 9.04 -3.80
CA VAL A 143 -23.47 8.41 -2.51
C VAL A 143 -23.70 9.51 -1.46
N GLY A 144 -24.72 9.36 -0.63
CA GLY A 144 -24.98 10.26 0.48
C GLY A 144 -26.47 10.37 0.84
N PRO A 145 -26.79 10.66 2.11
CA PRO A 145 -25.86 10.85 3.24
C PRO A 145 -25.19 9.54 3.70
N TYR A 146 -24.00 9.66 4.29
CA TYR A 146 -23.31 8.55 4.96
C TYR A 146 -22.50 9.03 6.16
N GLY A 147 -22.25 8.14 7.12
CA GLY A 147 -21.43 8.44 8.28
C GLY A 147 -21.58 7.44 9.42
N TRP A 148 -20.69 7.55 10.40
CA TRP A 148 -20.76 6.77 11.63
C TRP A 148 -21.91 7.26 12.51
N GLU A 149 -22.84 6.36 12.84
CA GLU A 149 -23.83 6.57 13.90
C GLU A 149 -23.17 6.33 15.27
N PHE A 150 -22.41 5.24 15.36
CA PHE A 150 -21.61 4.88 16.55
C PHE A 150 -20.18 4.60 16.13
N HIS A 151 -19.20 5.16 16.83
CA HIS A 151 -17.80 4.77 16.69
C HIS A 151 -17.05 5.20 17.96
N ASP A 152 -16.59 4.24 18.76
CA ASP A 152 -15.92 4.55 20.04
C ASP A 152 -14.41 4.84 19.86
N GLY A 153 -13.88 4.66 18.65
CA GLY A 153 -12.47 4.84 18.33
C GLY A 153 -11.59 3.67 18.77
N LEU A 154 -12.17 2.64 19.38
CA LEU A 154 -11.46 1.55 20.02
C LEU A 154 -12.03 0.19 19.66
N SER A 155 -13.25 -0.17 20.05
CA SER A 155 -13.74 -1.55 20.06
C SER A 155 -14.85 -1.85 19.06
N PHE A 156 -15.69 -0.87 18.69
CA PHE A 156 -16.80 -1.10 17.77
C PHE A 156 -17.22 0.15 16.99
N GLY A 157 -17.99 -0.06 15.94
CA GLY A 157 -18.69 1.02 15.26
C GLY A 157 -19.81 0.52 14.36
N ARG A 158 -20.74 1.42 14.05
CA ARG A 158 -21.85 1.26 13.10
C ARG A 158 -21.95 2.51 12.23
N GLN A 159 -21.92 2.31 10.93
CA GLN A 159 -22.05 3.35 9.91
C GLN A 159 -23.23 3.04 8.99
N HIS A 160 -23.95 4.09 8.59
CA HIS A 160 -25.00 4.03 7.57
C HIS A 160 -24.53 4.73 6.30
N ILE A 161 -24.89 4.17 5.14
CA ILE A 161 -24.57 4.70 3.82
C ILE A 161 -25.84 4.63 2.96
N GLN A 162 -26.27 5.76 2.40
CA GLN A 162 -27.35 5.82 1.42
C GLN A 162 -26.75 5.95 0.01
N ASP A 163 -27.09 5.04 -0.91
CA ASP A 163 -26.67 5.07 -2.32
C ASP A 163 -27.88 4.78 -3.21
N GLY A 164 -28.59 5.85 -3.60
CA GLY A 164 -29.78 5.74 -4.44
C GLY A 164 -30.88 4.91 -3.78
N ALA A 165 -31.18 3.75 -4.34
CA ALA A 165 -32.21 2.84 -3.83
C ALA A 165 -31.69 1.84 -2.78
N LEU A 166 -30.43 1.98 -2.35
CA LEU A 166 -29.79 1.07 -1.39
C LEU A 166 -29.49 1.80 -0.08
N ARG A 167 -29.78 1.12 1.04
CA ARG A 167 -29.25 1.47 2.35
C ARG A 167 -28.29 0.39 2.79
N LEU A 168 -27.03 0.77 3.04
CA LEU A 168 -26.02 -0.11 3.60
C LEU A 168 -25.79 0.25 5.07
N THR A 169 -25.65 -0.77 5.91
CA THR A 169 -25.17 -0.62 7.28
C THR A 169 -23.90 -1.45 7.44
N THR A 170 -22.80 -0.81 7.80
CA THR A 170 -21.51 -1.47 8.03
C THR A 170 -21.16 -1.39 9.50
N GLU A 171 -21.00 -2.54 10.14
CA GLU A 171 -20.68 -2.66 11.56
C GLU A 171 -19.37 -3.41 11.74
N PHE A 172 -18.63 -3.10 12.81
CA PHE A 172 -17.52 -3.92 13.25
C PHE A 172 -17.47 -4.04 14.77
N VAL A 173 -16.90 -5.15 15.24
CA VAL A 173 -16.52 -5.38 16.63
C VAL A 173 -15.13 -5.98 16.66
N LYS A 174 -14.29 -5.52 17.59
CA LYS A 174 -12.99 -6.13 17.90
C LYS A 174 -13.05 -6.89 19.21
N ARG A 175 -12.41 -8.06 19.23
CA ARG A 175 -12.21 -8.87 20.42
C ARG A 175 -10.72 -8.86 20.78
N PRO A 176 -10.32 -8.26 21.91
CA PRO A 176 -8.95 -8.36 22.39
C PRO A 176 -8.54 -9.82 22.63
N GLY A 177 -7.27 -10.15 22.38
CA GLY A 177 -6.76 -11.51 22.56
C GLY A 177 -5.43 -11.77 21.84
N GLY A 178 -4.72 -12.79 22.30
CA GLY A 178 -3.41 -13.19 21.78
C GLY A 178 -2.34 -12.09 21.94
N GLN A 179 -1.23 -12.22 21.18
CA GLN A 179 -0.07 -11.31 21.27
C GLN A 179 0.03 -10.33 20.09
N HIS A 180 -0.91 -10.40 19.15
CA HIS A 180 -0.81 -9.72 17.86
C HIS A 180 -1.97 -8.72 17.62
N GLY A 181 -2.62 -8.21 18.67
CA GLY A 181 -3.69 -7.19 18.57
C GLY A 181 -5.13 -7.66 18.39
N GLY A 182 -5.52 -8.84 18.91
CA GLY A 182 -6.91 -9.34 18.89
C GLY A 182 -7.47 -9.81 17.53
N ASP A 183 -8.75 -10.13 17.54
CA ASP A 183 -9.57 -10.55 16.40
C ASP A 183 -10.60 -9.45 16.07
N TRP A 184 -11.21 -9.52 14.89
CA TRP A 184 -12.31 -8.63 14.53
C TRP A 184 -13.31 -9.28 13.58
N SER A 185 -14.55 -8.79 13.63
CA SER A 185 -15.62 -9.22 12.72
C SER A 185 -16.32 -8.01 12.14
N TRP A 186 -16.68 -8.09 10.86
CA TRP A 186 -17.56 -7.15 10.18
C TRP A 186 -18.93 -7.74 10.01
N ARG A 187 -19.94 -6.87 10.02
CA ARG A 187 -21.27 -7.17 9.53
C ARG A 187 -21.66 -6.11 8.52
N VAL A 188 -21.98 -6.53 7.30
CA VAL A 188 -22.49 -5.65 6.24
C VAL A 188 -23.92 -6.04 5.95
N ILE A 189 -24.83 -5.09 6.13
CA ILE A 189 -26.26 -5.25 5.92
C ILE A 189 -26.66 -4.42 4.71
N VAL A 190 -27.34 -5.02 3.74
CA VAL A 190 -27.87 -4.33 2.56
C VAL A 190 -29.39 -4.42 2.56
N GLU A 191 -30.04 -3.29 2.40
CA GLU A 191 -31.49 -3.17 2.39
C GLU A 191 -31.94 -2.36 1.17
N PRO A 192 -33.04 -2.77 0.49
CA PRO A 192 -33.69 -1.91 -0.47
C PRO A 192 -34.33 -0.74 0.29
N GLN A 193 -34.11 0.48 -0.19
CA GLN A 193 -34.84 1.62 0.32
C GLN A 193 -36.27 1.56 -0.20
N ALA A 194 -37.25 1.71 0.71
CA ALA A 194 -38.67 1.74 0.39
C ALA A 194 -38.94 2.78 -0.71
N SER A 195 -39.02 2.29 -1.93
CA SER A 195 -39.31 3.05 -3.13
C SER A 195 -40.53 2.39 -3.76
N GLY A 196 -41.45 3.18 -4.31
CA GLY A 196 -42.71 2.70 -4.91
C GLY A 196 -42.54 1.83 -6.16
N THR A 197 -41.32 1.34 -6.43
CA THR A 197 -40.96 0.45 -7.53
C THR A 197 -40.87 -0.99 -7.04
N SER A 198 -41.63 -1.88 -7.66
CA SER A 198 -41.70 -3.30 -7.29
C SER A 198 -40.44 -4.11 -7.63
N ALA A 199 -39.46 -3.54 -8.33
CA ALA A 199 -38.26 -4.22 -8.77
C ALA A 199 -37.15 -4.11 -7.72
N LEU A 200 -36.79 -5.25 -7.15
CA LEU A 200 -35.71 -5.35 -6.18
C LEU A 200 -34.35 -5.30 -6.90
N PRO A 201 -33.34 -4.64 -6.33
CA PRO A 201 -32.04 -4.53 -6.98
C PRO A 201 -31.17 -5.78 -6.74
N LEU A 202 -30.48 -6.22 -7.79
CA LEU A 202 -29.36 -7.15 -7.72
C LEU A 202 -28.11 -6.38 -7.28
N VAL A 203 -27.45 -6.82 -6.22
CA VAL A 203 -26.28 -6.12 -5.64
C VAL A 203 -25.07 -7.04 -5.65
N SER A 204 -23.90 -6.47 -5.93
CA SER A 204 -22.60 -7.13 -5.74
C SER A 204 -21.82 -6.47 -4.62
N LEU A 205 -21.48 -7.24 -3.59
CA LEU A 205 -20.55 -6.86 -2.53
C LEU A 205 -19.17 -7.45 -2.81
N PHE A 206 -18.13 -6.69 -2.48
CA PHE A 206 -16.76 -7.12 -2.67
C PHE A 206 -15.95 -6.96 -1.39
N PHE A 207 -15.33 -8.05 -0.93
CA PHE A 207 -14.48 -8.07 0.25
C PHE A 207 -13.06 -8.38 -0.17
N TYR A 208 -12.12 -7.50 0.17
CA TYR A 208 -10.73 -7.70 -0.20
C TYR A 208 -9.76 -7.66 0.96
N VAL A 209 -8.62 -8.31 0.75
CA VAL A 209 -7.42 -8.23 1.58
C VAL A 209 -6.23 -7.85 0.68
N VAL A 210 -5.35 -7.02 1.21
CA VAL A 210 -4.09 -6.60 0.59
C VAL A 210 -2.96 -6.84 1.57
N THR A 211 -1.92 -7.54 1.13
CA THR A 211 -0.63 -7.59 1.82
C THR A 211 0.32 -6.55 1.24
N ASP A 212 1.30 -6.11 2.03
CA ASP A 212 2.30 -5.13 1.63
C ASP A 212 3.71 -5.68 1.84
N GLY A 213 4.38 -6.05 0.74
CA GLY A 213 5.72 -6.63 0.78
C GLY A 213 5.78 -8.03 0.20
N LYS A 214 6.28 -8.99 0.98
CA LYS A 214 6.55 -10.36 0.52
C LYS A 214 5.60 -11.40 1.11
N GLU A 215 4.63 -10.97 1.89
CA GLU A 215 3.68 -11.86 2.55
C GLU A 215 2.73 -12.47 1.52
N VAL A 216 2.53 -13.78 1.65
CA VAL A 216 1.73 -14.60 0.73
C VAL A 216 0.43 -14.97 1.42
N LEU A 217 -0.68 -14.82 0.72
CA LEU A 217 -1.97 -15.34 1.10
C LEU A 217 -2.11 -16.77 0.58
N VAL A 218 -2.62 -17.65 1.43
CA VAL A 218 -2.86 -19.06 1.14
C VAL A 218 -4.38 -19.31 1.18
N PRO A 219 -5.06 -19.26 0.01
CA PRO A 219 -6.49 -19.51 -0.08
C PRO A 219 -6.82 -21.02 0.02
N GLU A 220 -7.76 -21.40 0.89
CA GLU A 220 -8.29 -22.77 0.98
C GLU A 220 -9.59 -22.89 0.19
N VAL A 221 -9.62 -23.79 -0.79
CA VAL A 221 -10.78 -24.05 -1.64
C VAL A 221 -11.53 -25.29 -1.14
N GLY A 222 -12.84 -25.18 -0.95
CA GLY A 222 -13.70 -26.29 -0.56
C GLY A 222 -14.05 -27.23 -1.71
N ALA A 223 -14.76 -28.33 -1.40
CA ALA A 223 -15.09 -29.40 -2.35
C ALA A 223 -15.86 -28.96 -3.62
N LYS A 224 -16.52 -27.80 -3.60
CA LYS A 224 -17.27 -27.24 -4.73
C LYS A 224 -16.49 -26.18 -5.54
N GLY A 225 -15.19 -26.02 -5.30
CA GLY A 225 -14.37 -24.99 -5.93
C GLY A 225 -14.58 -23.58 -5.36
N GLN A 226 -15.37 -23.45 -4.29
CA GLN A 226 -15.63 -22.19 -3.58
C GLN A 226 -14.52 -21.91 -2.57
N LEU A 227 -14.07 -20.66 -2.48
CA LEU A 227 -13.10 -20.25 -1.46
C LEU A 227 -13.76 -20.31 -0.09
N LYS A 228 -13.15 -21.05 0.83
CA LYS A 228 -13.66 -21.26 2.18
C LYS A 228 -13.08 -20.25 3.16
N PHE A 229 -11.77 -20.07 3.14
CA PHE A 229 -11.06 -19.04 3.91
C PHE A 229 -9.71 -18.71 3.27
N ILE A 230 -9.12 -17.62 3.71
CA ILE A 230 -7.78 -17.16 3.32
C ILE A 230 -6.92 -17.17 4.57
N SER A 231 -5.89 -18.02 4.59
CA SER A 231 -4.86 -17.99 5.63
C SER A 231 -3.67 -17.15 5.19
N GLY A 232 -2.88 -16.68 6.15
CA GLY A 232 -1.62 -16.00 5.87
C GLY A 232 -0.79 -15.85 7.14
N HIS A 233 0.46 -15.42 6.94
CA HIS A 233 1.40 -15.16 8.02
C HIS A 233 2.13 -13.84 7.78
N THR A 234 2.24 -13.01 8.82
CA THR A 234 3.14 -11.83 8.80
C THR A 234 3.97 -11.80 10.09
N SER A 235 5.11 -11.12 10.07
CA SER A 235 5.98 -10.97 11.25
C SER A 235 5.28 -10.27 12.43
N GLU A 236 4.32 -9.38 12.18
CA GLU A 236 3.63 -8.62 13.22
C GLU A 236 2.30 -9.26 13.66
N LEU A 237 1.61 -9.98 12.77
CA LEU A 237 0.32 -10.61 13.05
C LEU A 237 0.42 -12.08 13.48
N GLY A 238 1.55 -12.73 13.19
CA GLY A 238 1.64 -14.18 13.21
C GLY A 238 0.71 -14.81 12.16
N ASP A 239 0.19 -16.00 12.46
CA ASP A 239 -0.79 -16.70 11.63
C ASP A 239 -2.19 -16.10 11.79
N PHE A 240 -2.85 -15.85 10.67
CA PHE A 240 -4.20 -15.29 10.63
C PHE A 240 -5.05 -15.97 9.56
N ARG A 241 -6.37 -15.91 9.77
CA ARG A 241 -7.38 -16.45 8.86
C ARG A 241 -8.50 -15.44 8.64
N PHE A 242 -8.86 -15.24 7.38
CA PHE A 242 -10.06 -14.50 6.95
C PHE A 242 -11.11 -15.46 6.42
N THR A 243 -12.32 -15.38 6.97
CA THR A 243 -13.46 -16.21 6.55
C THR A 243 -14.63 -15.30 6.20
N LEU A 244 -15.18 -15.47 4.99
CA LEU A 244 -16.40 -14.79 4.57
C LEU A 244 -17.58 -15.78 4.68
N LEU A 245 -18.48 -15.52 5.64
CA LEU A 245 -19.58 -16.43 6.00
C LEU A 245 -20.79 -16.20 5.09
N ALA A 246 -21.43 -17.30 4.68
CA ALA A 246 -22.58 -17.28 3.76
C ALA A 246 -23.63 -16.24 4.20
N PRO A 247 -24.28 -15.56 3.24
CA PRO A 247 -25.20 -14.50 3.59
C PRO A 247 -26.43 -15.06 4.28
N THR A 248 -27.03 -14.30 5.18
CA THR A 248 -28.20 -14.69 5.98
C THR A 248 -29.21 -13.56 6.01
N SER A 249 -30.46 -13.87 6.36
CA SER A 249 -31.44 -12.84 6.75
C SER A 249 -31.15 -12.34 8.17
N PRO A 250 -31.50 -11.11 8.53
CA PRO A 250 -31.32 -10.58 9.88
C PRO A 250 -32.10 -11.42 10.89
N GLY A 251 -31.38 -11.96 11.88
CA GLY A 251 -31.96 -12.79 12.93
C GLY A 251 -32.21 -14.24 12.52
N ASP A 252 -31.94 -14.62 11.26
CA ASP A 252 -31.94 -16.01 10.80
C ASP A 252 -30.49 -16.55 10.74
N THR A 253 -30.37 -17.86 10.86
CA THR A 253 -29.11 -18.62 10.69
C THR A 253 -29.09 -19.41 9.39
N ALA A 254 -30.22 -19.51 8.68
CA ALA A 254 -30.29 -20.19 7.41
C ALA A 254 -29.53 -19.43 6.30
N PRO A 255 -28.62 -20.09 5.57
CA PRO A 255 -27.86 -19.44 4.52
C PRO A 255 -28.74 -19.15 3.30
N LYS A 256 -28.62 -17.93 2.77
CA LYS A 256 -29.21 -17.52 1.50
C LYS A 256 -28.35 -17.91 0.31
N TYR A 257 -29.01 -18.11 -0.81
CA TYR A 257 -28.33 -18.39 -2.07
C TYR A 257 -27.65 -17.12 -2.60
N CYS A 258 -26.34 -17.19 -2.83
CA CYS A 258 -25.58 -16.13 -3.50
C CYS A 258 -24.70 -16.70 -4.61
N SER A 259 -24.38 -15.86 -5.59
CA SER A 259 -23.39 -16.19 -6.62
C SER A 259 -22.01 -15.66 -6.22
N TYR A 260 -20.97 -16.43 -6.55
CA TYR A 260 -19.60 -16.19 -6.09
C TYR A 260 -18.63 -16.01 -7.25
N ASN A 261 -17.79 -14.97 -7.16
CA ASN A 261 -16.66 -14.75 -8.05
C ASN A 261 -15.44 -14.29 -7.24
N VAL A 262 -14.25 -14.44 -7.81
CA VAL A 262 -13.00 -14.14 -7.10
C VAL A 262 -11.90 -13.71 -8.04
N PHE A 263 -11.05 -12.81 -7.55
CA PHE A 263 -9.87 -12.35 -8.26
C PHE A 263 -8.66 -12.32 -7.32
N TRP A 264 -7.52 -12.80 -7.81
CA TRP A 264 -6.28 -12.90 -7.05
C TRP A 264 -5.06 -12.58 -7.93
N SER A 265 -4.30 -11.56 -7.52
CA SER A 265 -3.12 -11.08 -8.24
C SER A 265 -2.08 -10.47 -7.29
N SER A 266 -0.96 -10.00 -7.84
CA SER A 266 -0.07 -9.06 -7.14
C SER A 266 -0.82 -7.76 -6.82
N ASN A 267 -0.45 -7.08 -5.72
CA ASN A 267 -1.03 -5.78 -5.38
C ASN A 267 -0.58 -4.71 -6.40
N PRO A 268 -1.51 -4.06 -7.15
CA PRO A 268 -1.14 -3.04 -8.14
C PRO A 268 -0.77 -1.69 -7.50
N GLY A 269 -0.91 -1.55 -6.18
CA GLY A 269 -0.88 -0.28 -5.46
C GLY A 269 -2.29 0.14 -5.04
N LEU A 270 -2.42 0.64 -3.80
CA LEU A 270 -3.71 0.95 -3.19
C LEU A 270 -4.61 1.91 -4.01
N PRO A 271 -4.08 2.98 -4.64
CA PRO A 271 -4.90 3.88 -5.45
C PRO A 271 -5.46 3.23 -6.74
N LEU A 272 -4.86 2.13 -7.21
CA LEU A 272 -5.22 1.46 -8.46
C LEU A 272 -6.21 0.30 -8.27
N LEU A 273 -6.59 -0.03 -7.03
CA LEU A 273 -7.48 -1.16 -6.72
C LEU A 273 -8.85 -1.01 -7.42
N THR A 274 -9.45 0.18 -7.36
CA THR A 274 -10.77 0.44 -7.97
C THR A 274 -10.76 0.19 -9.48
N GLU A 275 -9.75 0.73 -10.18
CA GLU A 275 -9.63 0.59 -11.63
C GLU A 275 -9.27 -0.85 -12.04
N MET A 276 -8.45 -1.53 -11.23
CA MET A 276 -8.16 -2.95 -11.41
C MET A 276 -9.45 -3.79 -11.39
N VAL A 277 -10.28 -3.61 -10.36
CA VAL A 277 -11.56 -4.34 -10.24
C VAL A 277 -12.48 -4.02 -11.41
N LYS A 278 -12.66 -2.73 -11.75
CA LYS A 278 -13.48 -2.32 -12.91
C LYS A 278 -13.03 -3.00 -14.21
N SER A 279 -11.72 -3.07 -14.46
CA SER A 279 -11.19 -3.70 -15.68
C SER A 279 -11.43 -5.21 -15.76
N ARG A 280 -11.63 -5.87 -14.61
CA ARG A 280 -11.87 -7.32 -14.50
C ARG A 280 -13.36 -7.66 -14.40
N LEU A 281 -14.24 -6.69 -14.20
CA LEU A 281 -15.71 -6.83 -14.34
C LEU A 281 -16.12 -6.83 -15.82
N ASN A 282 -15.60 -7.79 -16.59
CA ASN A 282 -15.72 -7.85 -18.05
C ASN A 282 -16.51 -9.06 -18.57
N SER A 283 -16.98 -9.92 -17.66
CA SER A 283 -17.65 -11.18 -18.00
C SER A 283 -19.05 -11.21 -17.40
N TRP A 284 -20.02 -11.68 -18.18
CA TRP A 284 -21.41 -11.83 -17.75
C TRP A 284 -21.64 -13.19 -17.10
N PHE A 285 -22.31 -13.18 -15.95
CA PHE A 285 -22.72 -14.38 -15.22
C PHE A 285 -24.24 -14.36 -15.00
N GLN A 286 -24.79 -15.51 -14.61
CA GLN A 286 -26.20 -15.66 -14.26
C GLN A 286 -26.34 -15.98 -12.77
N HIS A 287 -27.07 -15.13 -12.06
CA HIS A 287 -27.55 -15.40 -10.71
C HIS A 287 -28.84 -16.24 -10.83
N ARG A 288 -28.89 -17.40 -10.16
CA ARG A 288 -30.01 -18.36 -10.27
C ARG A 288 -30.56 -18.74 -8.88
N PRO A 289 -31.29 -17.82 -8.23
CA PRO A 289 -31.89 -18.10 -6.92
C PRO A 289 -32.96 -19.20 -7.04
N PRO A 290 -33.13 -20.04 -6.01
CA PRO A 290 -34.17 -21.06 -6.00
C PRO A 290 -35.55 -20.41 -5.99
N GLY A 291 -36.41 -20.78 -6.94
CA GLY A 291 -37.80 -20.28 -7.00
C GLY A 291 -37.99 -18.91 -7.66
N ALA A 292 -36.92 -18.28 -8.17
CA ALA A 292 -37.00 -17.01 -8.90
C ALA A 292 -36.30 -17.07 -10.27
N SER A 293 -36.57 -16.09 -11.13
CA SER A 293 -35.98 -16.01 -12.47
C SER A 293 -34.47 -15.72 -12.41
N SER A 294 -33.74 -16.16 -13.43
CA SER A 294 -32.31 -15.86 -13.50
C SER A 294 -32.06 -14.42 -13.90
N GLU A 295 -31.13 -13.78 -13.22
CA GLU A 295 -30.69 -12.41 -13.51
C GLU A 295 -29.23 -12.39 -13.97
N ARG A 296 -28.89 -11.42 -14.84
CA ARG A 296 -27.52 -11.27 -15.34
C ARG A 296 -26.77 -10.22 -14.53
N TYR A 297 -25.50 -10.49 -14.23
CA TYR A 297 -24.60 -9.54 -13.60
C TYR A 297 -23.21 -9.58 -14.22
N LEU A 298 -22.46 -8.47 -14.06
CA LEU A 298 -21.04 -8.44 -14.38
C LEU A 298 -20.23 -8.93 -13.19
N GLY A 299 -19.36 -9.91 -13.44
CA GLY A 299 -18.59 -10.59 -12.40
C GLY A 299 -17.10 -10.64 -12.68
N LEU A 300 -16.35 -10.82 -11.59
CA LEU A 300 -14.95 -11.25 -11.60
C LEU A 300 -14.83 -12.70 -12.12
N PRO A 301 -13.62 -13.24 -12.33
CA PRO A 301 -13.45 -14.65 -12.69
C PRO A 301 -14.18 -15.60 -11.72
N GLY A 302 -14.89 -16.59 -12.26
CA GLY A 302 -15.71 -17.53 -11.46
C GLY A 302 -14.92 -18.62 -10.74
N SER A 303 -13.60 -18.67 -10.91
CA SER A 303 -12.73 -19.67 -10.29
C SER A 303 -11.43 -19.02 -9.82
N LEU A 304 -10.95 -19.42 -8.65
CA LEU A 304 -9.69 -18.92 -8.11
C LEU A 304 -8.51 -19.37 -8.99
N LYS A 305 -7.86 -18.40 -9.63
CA LYS A 305 -6.62 -18.59 -10.38
C LYS A 305 -5.71 -17.40 -10.10
N TRP A 306 -4.43 -17.66 -9.87
CA TRP A 306 -3.43 -16.63 -9.71
C TRP A 306 -3.16 -15.95 -11.07
N GLU A 307 -3.31 -14.63 -11.14
CA GLU A 307 -2.97 -13.85 -12.32
C GLU A 307 -1.56 -13.25 -12.17
N ASN A 308 -0.64 -13.73 -13.00
CA ASN A 308 0.70 -13.18 -13.11
C ASN A 308 0.67 -11.86 -13.90
N GLY A 309 0.84 -10.73 -13.20
CA GLY A 309 1.31 -9.48 -13.80
C GLY A 309 0.25 -8.39 -13.96
N GLY A 310 0.49 -7.26 -13.30
CA GLY A 310 -0.02 -5.98 -13.76
C GLY A 310 0.65 -5.57 -15.09
N PRO A 311 0.12 -4.55 -15.79
CA PRO A 311 0.58 -4.13 -17.13
C PRO A 311 2.04 -3.60 -17.19
N SER A 312 2.75 -3.55 -16.06
CA SER A 312 4.18 -3.27 -15.99
C SER A 312 4.83 -4.35 -15.13
N GLY A 313 5.87 -5.00 -15.63
CA GLY A 313 6.59 -6.10 -14.96
C GLY A 313 7.37 -5.71 -13.69
N GLN A 314 6.79 -4.88 -12.82
CA GLN A 314 7.34 -4.42 -11.53
C GLN A 314 6.76 -5.19 -10.32
N GLY A 315 6.14 -6.35 -10.53
CA GLY A 315 5.41 -7.09 -9.47
C GLY A 315 6.28 -7.91 -8.50
N GLN A 316 7.61 -7.89 -8.61
CA GLN A 316 8.46 -8.70 -7.72
C GLN A 316 8.67 -7.96 -6.39
N GLY A 317 7.80 -8.21 -5.41
CA GLY A 317 7.88 -7.67 -4.04
C GLY A 317 6.83 -6.64 -3.65
N GLN A 318 5.78 -6.46 -4.45
CA GLN A 318 4.64 -5.59 -4.16
C GLN A 318 3.42 -6.41 -3.73
N GLY A 319 3.49 -7.10 -2.58
CA GLY A 319 2.35 -7.75 -1.91
C GLY A 319 1.39 -8.57 -2.78
N GLN A 320 0.22 -8.87 -2.23
CA GLN A 320 -0.86 -9.59 -2.91
C GLN A 320 -2.19 -8.87 -2.71
N PHE A 321 -3.08 -9.01 -3.69
CA PHE A 321 -4.44 -8.52 -3.64
C PHE A 321 -5.39 -9.67 -3.97
N LEU A 322 -6.29 -9.96 -3.04
CA LEU A 322 -7.33 -10.97 -3.21
C LEU A 322 -8.68 -10.33 -2.87
N ILE A 323 -9.62 -10.41 -3.80
CA ILE A 323 -10.97 -9.86 -3.66
C ILE A 323 -12.02 -10.92 -4.01
N GLN A 324 -13.02 -11.04 -3.15
CA GLN A 324 -14.16 -11.94 -3.27
C GLN A 324 -15.40 -11.11 -3.61
N GLN A 325 -16.16 -11.48 -4.64
CA GLN A 325 -17.41 -10.85 -5.05
C GLN A 325 -18.59 -11.77 -4.79
N TRP A 326 -19.59 -11.26 -4.07
CA TRP A 326 -20.85 -11.94 -3.83
C TRP A 326 -21.97 -11.16 -4.49
N ALA A 327 -22.71 -11.83 -5.38
CA ALA A 327 -23.86 -11.25 -6.08
C ALA A 327 -25.16 -11.90 -5.60
N GLU A 328 -26.12 -11.06 -5.22
CA GLU A 328 -27.39 -11.49 -4.63
C GLU A 328 -28.53 -10.52 -4.94
N GLN A 329 -29.72 -11.09 -5.10
CA GLN A 329 -30.96 -10.36 -5.26
C GLN A 329 -31.49 -9.95 -3.89
N LEU A 330 -31.72 -8.65 -3.67
CA LEU A 330 -32.38 -8.21 -2.43
C LEU A 330 -33.84 -8.65 -2.43
N GLU A 331 -34.39 -8.85 -1.24
CA GLU A 331 -35.80 -9.18 -1.01
C GLU A 331 -36.52 -8.00 -0.35
N ALA A 332 -37.82 -7.84 -0.64
CA ALA A 332 -38.59 -6.71 -0.13
C ALA A 332 -38.74 -6.83 1.39
N GLU A 333 -38.47 -5.73 2.10
CA GLU A 333 -38.54 -5.66 3.57
C GLU A 333 -37.57 -6.60 4.30
N GLU A 334 -36.64 -7.23 3.57
CA GLU A 334 -35.68 -8.15 4.14
C GLU A 334 -34.27 -7.57 4.05
N GLN A 335 -33.51 -7.70 5.14
CA GLN A 335 -32.11 -7.32 5.16
C GLN A 335 -31.27 -8.53 4.75
N GLN A 336 -30.07 -8.30 4.24
CA GLN A 336 -29.12 -9.38 3.99
C GLN A 336 -27.80 -9.10 4.71
N VAL A 337 -27.38 -10.07 5.52
CA VAL A 337 -26.27 -9.95 6.46
C VAL A 337 -25.08 -10.75 5.96
N HIS A 338 -23.97 -10.04 5.73
CA HIS A 338 -22.68 -10.61 5.36
C HIS A 338 -21.70 -10.44 6.51
N SER A 339 -21.01 -11.53 6.88
CA SER A 339 -20.03 -11.48 7.97
C SER A 339 -18.63 -11.84 7.48
N LEU A 340 -17.67 -10.96 7.70
CA LEU A 340 -16.24 -11.22 7.47
C LEU A 340 -15.56 -11.33 8.83
N GLU A 341 -14.97 -12.48 9.11
CA GLU A 341 -14.24 -12.73 10.36
C GLU A 341 -12.75 -12.81 10.10
N ALA A 342 -11.98 -12.09 10.91
CA ALA A 342 -10.54 -12.18 10.99
C ALA A 342 -10.17 -12.80 12.33
N VAL A 343 -9.73 -14.06 12.30
CA VAL A 343 -9.42 -14.84 13.50
C VAL A 343 -7.96 -15.26 13.46
N LYS A 344 -7.28 -15.19 14.58
CA LYS A 344 -5.94 -15.75 14.72
C LYS A 344 -6.00 -17.25 14.93
N GLU A 345 -5.16 -17.97 14.18
CA GLU A 345 -4.94 -19.38 14.46
C GLU A 345 -4.05 -19.49 15.70
N GLN A 346 -4.60 -19.99 16.80
CA GLN A 346 -3.78 -20.47 17.91
C GLN A 346 -3.42 -21.93 17.62
N PRO A 347 -2.17 -22.36 17.86
CA PRO A 347 -1.86 -23.78 17.83
C PRO A 347 -2.76 -24.47 18.85
N GLU A 348 -3.47 -25.53 18.43
CA GLU A 348 -4.19 -26.39 19.35
C GLU A 348 -3.20 -26.81 20.44
N ALA A 349 -3.52 -26.47 21.69
CA ALA A 349 -2.77 -26.95 22.83
C ALA A 349 -2.86 -28.48 22.79
N THR A 350 -1.76 -29.12 22.43
CA THR A 350 -1.59 -30.57 22.55
C THR A 350 -1.62 -30.86 24.04
N VAL A 351 -2.75 -31.35 24.54
CA VAL A 351 -2.94 -31.80 25.93
C VAL A 351 -2.22 -33.13 26.13
#